data_AF-A0A920VWU2-F1
#
_entry.id   AF-A0A920VWU2-F1
#
_cell.length_a   1.000
_cell.length_b   1.000
_cell.length_c   1.000
_cell.angle_alpha   90.00
_cell.angle_beta   90.00
_cell.angle_gamma   90.00
#
_symmetry.space_group_name_H-M   'P 1'
#
loop_
_entity.id
_entity.type
_entity.pdbx_description
1 polymer ?
#
loop_
_entity_poly.entity_id
_entity_poly.type
_entity_poly.pdbx_seq_one_letter_code
_entity_poly.pdbx_strand_id
1 'polypeptide(L)' 'MVDAYSVGVEILTLGQYLRPTLNHLPVERYIPPEEFLHYKNIAKEIGFKEVASGPMVRSSYRADKVARLLQGN' A
#
# COMPACT_ATOMS: atom_id res chain seq x y z
N MET A 1 -6.81 2.69 -7.72
CA MET A 1 -5.37 2.62 -8.04
C MET A 1 -5.05 3.43 -9.29
N VAL A 2 -5.75 3.16 -10.41
CA VAL A 2 -5.61 3.94 -11.65
C VAL A 2 -5.80 5.44 -11.41
N ASP A 3 -6.82 5.84 -10.65
CA ASP A 3 -7.06 7.27 -10.37
C ASP A 3 -5.92 7.94 -9.58
N ALA A 4 -5.32 7.21 -8.64
CA ALA A 4 -4.16 7.73 -7.89
C ALA A 4 -2.95 7.86 -8.82
N TYR A 5 -2.73 6.88 -9.69
CA TYR A 5 -1.64 6.92 -10.66
C TYR A 5 -1.83 8.05 -11.69
N SER A 6 -3.06 8.25 -12.19
CA SER A 6 -3.35 9.26 -13.21
C SER A 6 -3.14 10.69 -12.71
N VAL A 7 -3.20 10.92 -11.39
CA VAL A 7 -2.86 12.22 -10.77
C VAL A 7 -1.40 12.32 -10.31
N GLY A 8 -0.54 11.38 -10.72
CA GLY A 8 0.91 11.44 -10.50
C GLY A 8 1.41 10.80 -9.20
N VAL A 9 0.62 9.96 -8.53
CA VAL A 9 1.11 9.21 -7.37
C VAL A 9 2.08 8.12 -7.82
N GLU A 10 3.30 8.14 -7.26
CA GLU A 10 4.37 7.21 -7.65
C GLU A 10 4.59 6.07 -6.64
N ILE A 11 4.22 6.27 -5.38
CA ILE A 11 4.39 5.30 -4.29
C ILE A 11 3.02 4.90 -3.75
N LEU A 12 2.78 3.59 -3.62
CA LEU A 12 1.53 3.05 -3.06
C LEU A 12 1.81 2.18 -1.83
N THR A 13 1.05 2.41 -0.76
CA THR A 13 1.03 1.52 0.42
C THR A 13 -0.36 0.94 0.64
N LEU A 14 -0.47 -0.39 0.77
CA LEU A 14 -1.70 -1.11 1.04
C LEU A 14 -1.56 -1.91 2.33
N GLY A 15 -2.39 -1.61 3.32
CA GLY A 15 -2.35 -2.23 4.64
C GLY A 15 -3.74 -2.64 5.14
N GLN A 16 -3.79 -3.61 6.06
CA GLN A 16 -5.04 -4.00 6.70
C GLN A 16 -5.52 -2.87 7.62
N TYR A 17 -6.80 -2.51 7.48
CA TYR A 17 -7.46 -1.69 8.48
C TYR A 17 -7.56 -2.48 9.79
N LEU A 18 -6.91 -1.95 10.83
CA LEU A 18 -7.01 -2.44 12.19
C LEU A 18 -7.78 -1.41 13.00
N ARG A 19 -8.98 -1.81 13.42
CA ARG A 19 -9.84 -1.00 14.27
C ARG A 19 -9.11 -0.67 15.59
N PRO A 20 -8.86 0.61 15.91
CA PRO A 20 -8.15 0.97 17.14
C PRO A 20 -8.95 0.69 18.41
N THR A 21 -10.25 1.01 18.39
CA THR A 21 -11.16 0.81 19.53
C THR A 21 -12.57 0.51 19.05
N LEU A 22 -13.47 0.09 19.96
CA LEU A 22 -14.88 -0.19 19.67
C LEU A 22 -15.68 1.04 19.18
N ASN A 23 -15.15 2.25 19.31
CA ASN A 23 -15.80 3.46 18.82
C ASN A 23 -15.45 3.77 17.34
N HIS A 24 -14.54 3.01 16.74
CA HIS A 24 -14.19 3.14 15.32
C HIS A 24 -14.99 2.15 14.47
N LEU A 25 -14.95 2.32 13.15
CA LEU A 25 -15.61 1.41 12.21
C LEU A 25 -15.17 -0.04 12.47
N PRO A 26 -16.11 -1.01 12.49
CA PRO A 26 -15.76 -2.42 12.61
C PRO A 26 -14.92 -2.88 11.41
N VAL A 27 -14.06 -3.85 11.64
CA VAL A 27 -13.36 -4.52 10.53
C VAL A 27 -14.38 -5.40 9.82
N GLU A 28 -14.65 -5.12 8.55
CA GLU A 28 -15.56 -5.92 7.73
C GLU A 28 -14.94 -7.25 7.33
N ARG A 29 -13.65 -7.24 6.98
CA ARG A 29 -12.91 -8.43 6.55
C ARG A 29 -11.42 -8.30 6.85
N TYR A 30 -10.83 -9.42 7.26
CA TYR A 30 -9.38 -9.59 7.29
C TYR A 30 -8.94 -10.19 5.96
N ILE A 31 -8.13 -9.44 5.22
CA ILE A 31 -7.63 -9.80 3.90
C ILE A 31 -6.47 -10.81 4.09
N PRO A 32 -6.49 -11.96 3.39
CA PRO A 32 -5.41 -12.92 3.50
C PRO A 32 -4.15 -12.43 2.73
N PRO A 33 -2.94 -12.86 3.11
CA PRO A 33 -1.68 -12.36 2.53
C PRO A 33 -1.58 -12.45 1.00
N GLU A 34 -2.16 -13.48 0.39
CA GLU A 34 -2.16 -13.69 -1.06
C GLU A 34 -2.92 -12.60 -1.83
N GLU A 35 -3.96 -12.03 -1.25
CA GLU A 35 -4.71 -10.95 -1.89
C GLU A 35 -3.93 -9.63 -1.85
N PHE A 36 -3.16 -9.37 -0.78
CA PHE A 36 -2.19 -8.27 -0.76
C PHE A 36 -1.12 -8.43 -1.85
N LEU A 37 -0.67 -9.66 -2.12
CA LEU A 37 0.27 -9.94 -3.21
C LEU A 37 -0.38 -9.69 -4.57
N HIS A 38 -1.61 -10.12 -4.76
CA HIS A 38 -2.37 -9.86 -5.99
C HIS A 38 -2.50 -8.36 -6.27
N TYR A 39 -2.91 -7.57 -5.27
CA TYR A 39 -2.99 -6.11 -5.39
C TYR A 39 -1.64 -5.44 -5.65
N LYS A 40 -0.57 -5.97 -5.07
CA LYS A 40 0.79 -5.49 -5.35
C LYS A 40 1.15 -5.68 -6.83
N ASN A 41 0.81 -6.82 -7.41
CA ASN A 41 1.09 -7.11 -8.81
C ASN A 41 0.28 -6.18 -9.73
N ILE A 42 -1.02 -5.99 -9.45
CA ILE A 42 -1.86 -5.02 -10.17
C ILE A 42 -1.25 -3.61 -10.12
N ALA A 43 -0.84 -3.14 -8.94
CA ALA A 43 -0.23 -1.81 -8.81
C ALA A 43 1.08 -1.70 -9.60
N LYS A 44 1.90 -2.75 -9.62
CA LYS A 44 3.11 -2.78 -10.44
C LYS A 44 2.80 -2.76 -11.94
N GLU A 45 1.78 -3.48 -12.38
CA GLU A 45 1.31 -3.48 -13.77
C GLU A 45 0.77 -2.10 -14.19
N ILE A 46 0.14 -1.36 -13.28
CA ILE A 46 -0.31 0.02 -13.52
C ILE A 46 0.87 0.99 -13.70
N GLY A 47 2.01 0.73 -13.06
CA GLY A 47 3.23 1.54 -13.21
C GLY A 47 3.69 2.30 -11.96
N PHE A 48 3.15 1.99 -10.77
CA PHE A 48 3.68 2.56 -9.52
C PHE A 48 5.17 2.20 -9.34
N LYS A 49 6.01 3.19 -9.03
CA LYS A 49 7.47 3.02 -8.87
C LYS A 49 7.82 2.13 -7.67
N GLU A 50 7.07 2.28 -6.58
CA GLU A 50 7.24 1.44 -5.39
C GLU A 50 5.89 1.09 -4.76
N VAL A 51 5.75 -0.17 -4.37
CA VAL A 51 4.51 -0.70 -3.78
C VAL A 51 4.81 -1.56 -2.55
N ALA A 52 4.42 -1.06 -1.38
CA ALA A 52 4.38 -1.82 -0.15
C ALA A 52 2.96 -2.34 0.07
N SER A 53 2.78 -3.66 0.15
CA SER A 53 1.46 -4.28 0.32
C SER A 53 1.57 -5.43 1.31
N GLY A 54 0.72 -5.43 2.34
CA GLY A 54 0.64 -6.50 3.33
C GLY A 54 -0.11 -6.09 4.60
N PRO A 55 -0.54 -7.04 5.46
CA PRO A 55 -1.44 -6.75 6.57
C PRO A 55 -0.93 -5.65 7.52
N MET A 56 0.37 -5.68 7.83
CA MET A 56 1.01 -4.76 8.77
C MET A 56 1.63 -3.52 8.14
N VAL A 57 1.47 -3.34 6.82
CA VAL A 57 1.99 -2.14 6.13
C VAL A 57 1.27 -0.89 6.64
N ARG A 58 2.03 0.17 6.79
CA ARG A 58 1.58 1.53 7.13
C ARG A 58 2.26 2.51 6.18
N SER A 59 1.76 3.73 6.10
CA SER A 59 2.28 4.77 5.19
C SER A 59 3.78 5.05 5.39
N SER A 60 4.27 4.99 6.63
CA SER A 60 5.69 5.21 6.95
C SER A 60 6.55 3.95 6.88
N TYR A 61 5.98 2.78 6.58
CA TYR A 61 6.71 1.53 6.58
C TYR A 61 7.81 1.55 5.53
N ARG A 62 9.08 1.53 5.98
CA ARG A 62 10.29 1.59 5.14
C ARG A 62 10.34 2.82 4.21
N ALA A 63 9.68 3.92 4.56
CA ALA A 63 9.65 5.13 3.75
C ALA A 63 11.06 5.69 3.47
N ASP A 64 12.01 5.48 4.37
CA ASP A 64 13.42 5.82 4.20
C ASP A 64 14.08 5.06 3.03
N LYS A 65 13.76 3.77 2.87
CA LYS A 65 14.24 2.97 1.74
C LYS A 65 13.61 3.41 0.43
N VAL A 66 12.30 3.71 0.46
CA VAL A 66 11.58 4.23 -0.71
C VAL A 66 12.15 5.56 -1.17
N ALA A 67 12.39 6.49 -0.23
CA ALA A 67 12.99 7.79 -0.54
C ALA A 67 14.38 7.64 -1.18
N ARG A 68 15.22 6.74 -0.67
CA ARG A 68 16.54 6.47 -1.26
C ARG A 68 16.46 5.88 -2.67
N LEU A 69 15.49 5.01 -2.95
CA LEU A 69 15.27 4.44 -4.29
C LEU A 69 14.87 5.52 -5.30
N LEU A 70 14.08 6.51 -4.89
CA LEU A 70 13.67 7.61 -5.78
C LEU A 70 14.76 8.66 -6.01
N GLN A 71 15.67 8.85 -5.05
CA GLN A 71 16.80 9.78 -5.17
C GLN A 71 17.97 9.24 -5.99
N GLY A 72 17.98 7.94 -6.31
CA GLY A 72 19.08 7.25 -6.98
C GLY A 72 18.98 7.13 -8.50
N ASN A 73 18.05 7.86 -9.15
CA ASN A 73 17.88 7.92 -10.60
C ASN A 73 18.07 9.34 -11.13
#